data_AF-A0A661MZ01-F1
#
_entry.id   AF-A0A661MZ01-F1
#
_cell.length_a   1.000
_cell.length_b   1.000
_cell.length_c   1.000
_cell.angle_alpha   90.00
_cell.angle_beta   90.00
_cell.angle_gamma   90.00
#
_symmetry.space_group_name_H-M   'P 1'
#
loop_
_entity.id
_entity.type
_entity.pdbx_description
1 polymer ?
#
loop_
_entity_poly.entity_id
_entity_poly.type
_entity_poly.pdbx_seq_one_letter_code
_entity_poly.pdbx_strand_id
1 'polypeptide(L)'
;MLYGCKFFLPHLKQADWAQIVNISSLFGFFGMPGQACYSMTKAAVKALSEALWTELANTNVSVTSVHPGVIRTALISSSRIEDPEEREKAVEMADKYGLDPDKVGRLVARAIERKQRRLIVGGDARASQWLSRAFPNGFHSLLTFAFKKANVTGMQDQERDPAEVGGARKSPQSTENRAR
;
A
#
# COMPACT_ATOMS: atom_id res chain seq x y z
N MET A 1 6.77 10.22 -0.30
CA MET A 1 7.51 9.78 -1.50
C MET A 1 7.85 10.96 -2.40
N LEU A 2 6.87 11.65 -3.00
CA LEU A 2 7.11 12.79 -3.91
C LEU A 2 8.03 13.87 -3.30
N TYR A 3 7.67 14.41 -2.14
CA TYR A 3 8.48 15.45 -1.47
C TYR A 3 9.86 14.95 -1.06
N GLY A 4 9.96 13.71 -0.54
CA GLY A 4 11.23 13.10 -0.18
C GLY A 4 12.18 13.01 -1.38
N CYS A 5 11.68 12.51 -2.53
CA CYS A 5 12.49 12.49 -3.75
C CYS A 5 12.88 13.92 -4.15
N LYS A 6 11.93 14.86 -4.20
CA LYS A 6 12.18 16.24 -4.64
C LYS A 6 13.26 16.96 -3.81
N PHE A 7 13.16 16.91 -2.49
CA PHE A 7 14.03 17.70 -1.60
C PHE A 7 15.37 17.03 -1.32
N PHE A 8 15.44 15.70 -1.29
CA PHE A 8 16.71 15.00 -1.06
C PHE A 8 17.52 14.79 -2.33
N LEU A 9 16.90 14.80 -3.53
CA LEU A 9 17.61 14.54 -4.78
C LEU A 9 18.85 15.45 -5.03
N PRO A 10 18.83 16.77 -4.76
CA PRO A 10 20.03 17.60 -4.90
C PRO A 10 21.19 17.12 -4.02
N HIS A 11 20.90 16.67 -2.81
CA HIS A 11 21.90 16.15 -1.87
C HIS A 11 22.40 14.76 -2.29
N LEU A 12 21.50 13.89 -2.74
CA LEU A 12 21.85 12.54 -3.23
C LEU A 12 22.80 12.61 -4.45
N LYS A 13 22.64 13.63 -5.30
CA LYS A 13 23.53 13.85 -6.46
C LYS A 13 24.97 14.24 -6.09
N GLN A 14 25.22 14.67 -4.86
CA GLN A 14 26.56 15.06 -4.38
C GLN A 14 27.39 13.89 -3.85
N ALA A 15 26.75 12.75 -3.55
CA ALA A 15 27.44 11.55 -3.06
C ALA A 15 28.11 10.78 -4.22
N ASP A 16 29.14 9.97 -3.93
CA ASP A 16 29.75 9.09 -4.94
C ASP A 16 28.74 8.06 -5.50
N TRP A 17 27.83 7.63 -4.63
CA TRP A 17 26.72 6.75 -4.99
C TRP A 17 25.52 7.03 -4.08
N ALA A 18 24.32 6.94 -4.65
CA ALA A 18 23.08 7.09 -3.91
C ALA A 18 21.99 6.14 -4.42
N GLN A 19 21.03 5.83 -3.53
CA GLN A 19 19.89 4.98 -3.83
C GLN A 19 18.62 5.52 -3.20
N ILE A 20 17.56 5.63 -4.00
CA ILE A 20 16.20 5.85 -3.52
C ILE A 20 15.47 4.50 -3.49
N VAL A 21 14.81 4.20 -2.38
CA VAL A 21 13.97 3.00 -2.24
C VAL A 21 12.54 3.42 -1.93
N ASN A 22 11.65 3.23 -2.89
CA ASN A 22 10.24 3.56 -2.75
C ASN A 22 9.42 2.30 -2.46
N ILE A 23 8.64 2.31 -1.37
CA ILE A 23 7.77 1.19 -0.99
C ILE A 23 6.38 1.36 -1.59
N SER A 24 6.12 0.64 -2.68
CA SER A 24 4.80 0.48 -3.30
C SER A 24 4.06 -0.70 -2.63
N SER A 25 3.37 -1.52 -3.43
CA SER A 25 2.61 -2.71 -3.07
C SER A 25 2.40 -3.56 -4.32
N LEU A 26 2.03 -4.83 -4.15
CA LEU A 26 1.42 -5.63 -5.22
C LEU A 26 0.18 -4.92 -5.82
N PHE A 27 -0.59 -4.21 -5.00
CA PHE A 27 -1.75 -3.41 -5.45
C PHE A 27 -1.35 -2.12 -6.18
N GLY A 28 -0.05 -1.89 -6.40
CA GLY A 28 0.42 -0.91 -7.37
C GLY A 28 0.33 -1.40 -8.83
N PHE A 29 0.04 -2.69 -9.06
CA PHE A 29 -0.14 -3.27 -10.40
C PHE A 29 -1.60 -3.47 -10.82
N PHE A 30 -2.51 -3.60 -9.85
CA PHE A 30 -3.94 -3.81 -10.09
C PHE A 30 -4.75 -3.30 -8.89
N GLY A 31 -6.01 -2.94 -9.13
CA GLY A 31 -6.93 -2.54 -8.07
C GLY A 31 -7.50 -3.75 -7.32
N MET A 32 -7.47 -3.69 -6.00
CA MET A 32 -8.19 -4.63 -5.13
C MET A 32 -9.55 -4.04 -4.72
N PRO A 33 -10.67 -4.75 -4.88
CA PRO A 33 -11.98 -4.31 -4.38
C PRO A 33 -11.91 -3.92 -2.88
N GLY A 34 -12.62 -2.86 -2.50
CA GLY A 34 -12.58 -2.30 -1.14
C GLY A 34 -11.31 -1.51 -0.79
N GLN A 35 -10.30 -1.47 -1.67
CA GLN A 35 -8.99 -0.83 -1.41
C GLN A 35 -8.60 0.14 -2.55
N ALA A 36 -9.57 0.83 -3.15
CA ALA A 36 -9.34 1.68 -4.33
C ALA A 36 -8.33 2.82 -4.06
N CYS A 37 -8.52 3.60 -3.00
CA CYS A 37 -7.62 4.72 -2.64
C CYS A 37 -6.20 4.22 -2.34
N TYR A 38 -6.07 3.09 -1.64
CA TYR A 38 -4.78 2.48 -1.36
C TYR A 38 -4.10 2.00 -2.64
N SER A 39 -4.82 1.29 -3.51
CA SER A 39 -4.32 0.80 -4.80
C SER A 39 -3.85 1.96 -5.69
N MET A 40 -4.66 3.03 -5.80
CA MET A 40 -4.31 4.26 -6.51
C MET A 40 -3.02 4.89 -5.98
N THR A 41 -2.90 5.05 -4.66
CA THR A 41 -1.71 5.64 -4.03
C THR A 41 -0.46 4.81 -4.32
N LYS A 42 -0.56 3.48 -4.24
CA LYS A 42 0.57 2.58 -4.49
C LYS A 42 0.94 2.50 -5.97
N ALA A 43 -0.04 2.60 -6.88
CA ALA A 43 0.20 2.76 -8.30
C ALA A 43 0.91 4.08 -8.63
N ALA A 44 0.54 5.19 -7.96
CA ALA A 44 1.23 6.47 -8.12
C ALA A 44 2.70 6.39 -7.66
N VAL A 45 2.99 5.70 -6.55
CA VAL A 45 4.38 5.47 -6.10
C VAL A 45 5.17 4.63 -7.12
N LYS A 46 4.54 3.62 -7.74
CA LYS A 46 5.14 2.82 -8.81
C LYS A 46 5.48 3.71 -10.01
N ALA A 47 4.51 4.48 -10.49
CA ALA A 47 4.66 5.34 -11.66
C ALA A 47 5.74 6.41 -11.43
N LEU A 48 5.78 7.04 -10.25
CA LEU A 48 6.86 7.96 -9.86
C LEU A 48 8.23 7.28 -9.93
N SER A 49 8.35 6.05 -9.43
CA SER A 49 9.62 5.33 -9.45
C SER A 49 10.07 4.99 -10.87
N GLU A 50 9.13 4.64 -11.75
CA GLU A 50 9.39 4.38 -13.17
C GLU A 50 9.88 5.63 -13.91
N ALA A 51 9.25 6.78 -13.67
CA ALA A 51 9.69 8.06 -14.22
C ALA A 51 11.11 8.41 -13.76
N LEU A 52 11.40 8.23 -12.48
CA LEU A 52 12.74 8.47 -11.93
C LEU A 52 13.81 7.54 -12.51
N TRP A 53 13.47 6.32 -12.96
CA TRP A 53 14.45 5.45 -13.64
C TRP A 53 14.99 6.08 -14.92
N THR A 54 14.13 6.78 -15.66
CA THR A 54 14.52 7.44 -16.91
C THR A 54 15.13 8.81 -16.64
N GLU A 55 14.59 9.59 -15.72
CA GLU A 55 15.12 10.93 -15.37
C GLU A 55 16.53 10.86 -14.75
N LEU A 56 16.84 9.77 -14.03
CA LEU A 56 18.11 9.61 -13.31
C LEU A 56 19.07 8.62 -13.99
N ALA A 57 18.76 8.12 -15.19
CA ALA A 57 19.51 7.06 -15.86
C ALA A 57 21.02 7.34 -16.03
N ASN A 58 21.40 8.61 -16.19
CA ASN A 58 22.78 9.06 -16.36
C ASN A 58 23.34 9.76 -15.12
N THR A 59 22.87 9.41 -13.93
CA THR A 59 23.31 9.99 -12.65
C THR A 59 23.87 8.91 -11.73
N ASN A 60 24.48 9.34 -10.62
CA ASN A 60 24.94 8.49 -9.52
C ASN A 60 23.78 7.92 -8.66
N VAL A 61 22.54 8.35 -8.90
CA VAL A 61 21.36 7.99 -8.09
C VAL A 61 20.57 6.86 -8.75
N SER A 62 20.55 5.70 -8.10
CA SER A 62 19.70 4.55 -8.49
C SER A 62 18.34 4.59 -7.79
N VAL A 63 17.30 3.99 -8.39
CA VAL A 63 15.96 3.95 -7.78
C VAL A 63 15.40 2.52 -7.83
N THR A 64 14.93 2.04 -6.68
CA THR A 64 14.31 0.72 -6.52
C THR A 64 12.88 0.90 -6.04
N SER A 65 11.92 0.35 -6.78
CA SER A 65 10.52 0.24 -6.37
C SER A 65 10.28 -1.14 -5.77
N VAL A 66 9.87 -1.19 -4.51
CA VAL A 66 9.57 -2.44 -3.79
C VAL A 66 8.07 -2.66 -3.77
N HIS A 67 7.64 -3.85 -4.15
CA HIS A 67 6.24 -4.25 -4.22
C HIS A 67 6.00 -5.50 -3.36
N PRO A 68 5.71 -5.32 -2.07
CA PRO A 68 5.37 -6.44 -1.21
C PRO A 68 3.97 -6.99 -1.47
N GLY A 69 3.86 -8.31 -1.33
CA GLY A 69 2.60 -8.95 -0.92
C GLY A 69 2.34 -8.77 0.57
N VAL A 70 1.67 -9.73 1.20
CA VAL A 70 1.40 -9.68 2.65
C VAL A 70 2.70 -9.88 3.44
N ILE A 71 2.93 -9.04 4.44
CA ILE A 71 4.06 -9.15 5.38
C ILE A 71 3.48 -9.27 6.79
N ARG A 72 4.01 -10.20 7.58
CA ARG A 72 3.61 -10.41 8.98
C ARG A 72 4.13 -9.27 9.85
N THR A 73 3.35 -8.19 9.93
CA THR A 73 3.65 -6.98 10.69
C THR A 73 2.39 -6.48 11.37
N ALA A 74 2.56 -5.59 12.37
CA ALA A 74 1.46 -4.97 13.08
C ALA A 74 0.59 -4.02 12.23
N LEU A 75 0.88 -3.86 10.92
CA LEU A 75 0.11 -2.98 10.02
C LEU A 75 -1.37 -3.34 9.95
N ILE A 76 -1.67 -4.64 9.91
CA ILE A 76 -3.05 -5.13 9.79
C ILE A 76 -3.76 -5.06 11.14
N SER A 77 -3.08 -5.36 12.25
CA SER A 77 -3.64 -5.18 13.59
C SER A 77 -3.88 -3.72 13.94
N SER A 78 -3.12 -2.76 13.37
CA SER A 78 -3.33 -1.32 13.53
C SER A 78 -4.23 -0.70 12.45
N SER A 79 -4.82 -1.51 11.57
CA SER A 79 -5.63 -1.00 10.46
C SER A 79 -6.99 -0.49 10.97
N ARG A 80 -7.58 0.45 10.24
CA ARG A 80 -8.89 1.04 10.55
C ARG A 80 -10.05 0.17 10.07
N ILE A 81 -9.92 -1.15 10.17
CA ILE A 81 -11.02 -2.07 9.89
C ILE A 81 -12.01 -1.94 11.04
N GLU A 82 -13.22 -1.46 10.72
CA GLU A 82 -14.26 -1.16 11.70
C GLU A 82 -14.84 -2.43 12.33
N ASP A 83 -15.04 -3.47 11.52
CA ASP A 83 -15.51 -4.78 11.98
C ASP A 83 -14.40 -5.54 12.72
N PRO A 84 -14.58 -5.85 14.02
CA PRO A 84 -13.61 -6.65 14.78
C PRO A 84 -13.34 -8.04 14.19
N GLU A 85 -14.34 -8.73 13.64
CA GLU A 85 -14.18 -10.06 13.07
C GLU A 85 -13.37 -10.03 11.77
N GLU A 86 -13.65 -9.05 10.90
CA GLU A 86 -12.86 -8.85 9.68
C GLU A 86 -11.40 -8.52 10.01
N ARG A 87 -11.18 -7.71 11.06
CA ARG A 87 -9.84 -7.37 11.52
C ARG A 87 -9.09 -8.59 12.03
N GLU A 88 -9.74 -9.44 12.83
CA GLU A 88 -9.15 -10.68 13.35
C GLU A 88 -8.78 -11.65 12.22
N LYS A 89 -9.71 -11.88 11.27
CA LYS A 89 -9.46 -12.69 10.07
C LYS A 89 -8.29 -12.14 9.24
N ALA A 90 -8.19 -10.81 9.11
CA ALA A 90 -7.09 -10.18 8.38
C ALA A 90 -5.74 -10.38 9.10
N VAL A 91 -5.71 -10.29 10.44
CA VAL A 91 -4.53 -10.56 11.25
C VAL A 91 -4.11 -12.03 11.13
N GLU A 92 -5.04 -12.97 11.24
CA GLU A 92 -4.75 -14.40 11.09
C GLU A 92 -4.19 -14.71 9.69
N MET A 93 -4.77 -14.13 8.65
CA MET A 93 -4.25 -14.24 7.28
C MET A 93 -2.83 -13.67 7.16
N ALA A 94 -2.54 -12.57 7.83
CA ALA A 94 -1.21 -11.97 7.87
C ALA A 94 -0.19 -12.86 8.59
N ASP A 95 -0.59 -13.49 9.69
CA ASP A 95 0.29 -14.37 10.45
C ASP A 95 0.60 -15.67 9.70
N LYS A 96 -0.41 -16.22 9.02
CA LYS A 96 -0.33 -17.48 8.28
C LYS A 96 0.39 -17.36 6.94
N TYR A 97 0.09 -16.31 6.17
CA TYR A 97 0.59 -16.16 4.80
C TYR A 97 1.59 -15.01 4.64
N GLY A 98 1.72 -14.14 5.64
CA GLY A 98 2.63 -13.01 5.59
C GLY A 98 4.09 -13.45 5.61
N LEU A 99 4.89 -12.80 4.78
CA LEU A 99 6.33 -12.97 4.79
C LEU A 99 6.95 -12.39 6.06
N ASP A 100 8.01 -13.03 6.52
CA ASP A 100 8.83 -12.55 7.63
C ASP A 100 9.50 -11.20 7.30
N PRO A 101 9.37 -10.17 8.16
CA PRO A 101 9.86 -8.83 7.88
C PRO A 101 11.39 -8.77 7.74
N ASP A 102 12.15 -9.58 8.50
CA ASP A 102 13.61 -9.61 8.38
C ASP A 102 14.04 -10.21 7.05
N LYS A 103 13.32 -11.23 6.58
CA LYS A 103 13.51 -11.77 5.23
C LYS A 103 13.22 -10.71 4.16
N VAL A 104 12.18 -9.90 4.33
CA VAL A 104 11.89 -8.77 3.43
C VAL A 104 13.02 -7.74 3.47
N GLY A 105 13.51 -7.37 4.64
CA GLY A 105 14.67 -6.47 4.81
C GLY A 105 15.91 -6.96 4.06
N ARG A 106 16.25 -8.25 4.20
CA ARG A 106 17.37 -8.88 3.45
C ARG A 106 17.14 -8.91 1.94
N LEU A 107 15.90 -8.97 1.47
CA LEU A 107 15.59 -8.88 0.04
C LEU A 107 15.77 -7.45 -0.48
N VAL A 108 15.35 -6.46 0.30
CA VAL A 108 15.52 -5.04 -0.03
C VAL A 108 17.00 -4.68 -0.07
N ALA A 109 17.80 -5.08 0.93
CA ALA A 109 19.24 -4.85 0.96
C ALA A 109 19.93 -5.42 -0.30
N ARG A 110 19.63 -6.67 -0.67
CA ARG A 110 20.17 -7.27 -1.91
C ARG A 110 19.71 -6.55 -3.19
N ALA A 111 18.50 -6.02 -3.21
CA ALA A 111 18.01 -5.25 -4.36
C ALA A 111 18.75 -3.91 -4.50
N ILE A 112 19.10 -3.27 -3.38
CA ILE A 112 19.93 -2.07 -3.34
C ILE A 112 21.33 -2.37 -3.89
N GLU A 113 22.00 -3.41 -3.39
CA GLU A 113 23.34 -3.83 -3.84
C GLU A 113 23.37 -4.11 -5.35
N ARG A 114 22.30 -4.69 -5.89
CA ARG A 114 22.18 -5.04 -7.31
C ARG A 114 21.62 -3.91 -8.18
N LYS A 115 21.36 -2.73 -7.60
CA LYS A 115 20.68 -1.59 -8.27
C LYS A 115 19.41 -2.02 -9.02
N GLN A 116 18.68 -2.96 -8.43
CA GLN A 116 17.52 -3.57 -9.06
C GLN A 116 16.39 -2.54 -9.12
N ARG A 117 15.92 -2.20 -10.33
CA ARG A 117 14.82 -1.23 -10.53
C ARG A 117 13.55 -1.64 -9.79
N ARG A 118 13.18 -2.92 -9.87
CA ARG A 118 11.93 -3.44 -9.31
C ARG A 118 12.14 -4.71 -8.50
N LEU A 119 11.73 -4.68 -7.24
CA LEU A 119 11.70 -5.85 -6.35
C LEU A 119 10.25 -6.21 -6.04
N ILE A 120 9.77 -7.37 -6.52
CA ILE A 120 8.49 -7.95 -6.10
C ILE A 120 8.76 -9.01 -5.05
N VAL A 121 8.12 -8.86 -3.88
CA VAL A 121 8.37 -9.68 -2.69
C VAL A 121 7.19 -10.63 -2.47
N GLY A 122 7.46 -11.93 -2.59
CA GLY A 122 6.46 -13.01 -2.65
C GLY A 122 6.48 -13.73 -4.00
N GLY A 123 6.47 -15.08 -3.98
CA GLY A 123 6.42 -15.88 -5.21
C GLY A 123 5.02 -15.82 -5.85
N ASP A 124 4.01 -15.96 -5.00
CA ASP A 124 2.61 -15.64 -5.25
C ASP A 124 2.42 -14.22 -5.80
N ALA A 125 3.04 -13.21 -5.19
CA ALA A 125 2.96 -11.83 -5.63
C ALA A 125 3.51 -11.65 -7.06
N ARG A 126 4.58 -12.36 -7.42
CA ARG A 126 5.12 -12.36 -8.79
C ARG A 126 4.16 -13.02 -9.77
N ALA A 127 3.55 -14.15 -9.40
CA ALA A 127 2.59 -14.84 -10.24
C ALA A 127 1.34 -13.98 -10.49
N SER A 128 0.77 -13.38 -9.43
CA SER A 128 -0.39 -12.50 -9.55
C SER A 128 -0.10 -11.26 -10.40
N GLN A 129 1.07 -10.63 -10.24
CA GLN A 129 1.48 -9.51 -11.08
C GLN A 129 1.64 -9.90 -12.56
N TRP A 130 2.16 -11.09 -12.83
CA TRP A 130 2.24 -11.60 -14.20
C TRP A 130 0.86 -11.91 -14.78
N LEU A 131 0.00 -12.54 -13.99
CA LEU A 131 -1.36 -12.90 -14.40
C LEU A 131 -2.21 -11.66 -14.68
N SER A 132 -2.15 -10.65 -13.80
CA SER A 132 -2.86 -9.38 -14.01
C SER A 132 -2.40 -8.65 -15.28
N ARG A 133 -1.15 -8.88 -15.70
CA ARG A 133 -0.59 -8.32 -16.93
C ARG A 133 -0.95 -9.12 -18.18
N ALA A 134 -1.00 -10.45 -18.08
CA ALA A 134 -1.32 -11.32 -19.21
C ALA A 134 -2.82 -11.42 -19.48
N PHE A 135 -3.65 -11.36 -18.43
CA PHE A 135 -5.11 -11.54 -18.52
C PHE A 135 -5.84 -10.47 -17.69
N PRO A 136 -5.76 -9.18 -18.07
CA PRO A 136 -6.30 -8.09 -17.25
C PRO A 136 -7.80 -8.28 -16.96
N ASN A 137 -8.63 -8.49 -17.98
CA ASN A 137 -10.07 -8.66 -17.79
C ASN A 137 -10.41 -9.93 -17.00
N GLY A 138 -9.80 -11.06 -17.33
CA GLY A 138 -10.06 -12.34 -16.64
C GLY A 138 -9.63 -12.31 -15.17
N PHE A 139 -8.49 -11.68 -14.88
CA PHE A 139 -7.99 -11.48 -13.52
C PHE A 139 -8.95 -10.61 -12.70
N HIS A 140 -9.42 -9.49 -13.26
CA HIS A 140 -10.38 -8.62 -12.58
C HIS A 140 -11.76 -9.27 -12.40
N SER A 141 -12.24 -10.06 -13.36
CA SER A 141 -13.46 -10.86 -13.21
C SER A 141 -13.33 -11.88 -12.07
N LEU A 142 -12.19 -12.58 -12.00
CA LEU A 142 -11.92 -13.54 -10.91
C LEU A 142 -11.87 -12.85 -9.54
N LEU A 143 -11.19 -11.70 -9.44
CA LEU A 143 -11.15 -10.91 -8.20
C LEU A 143 -12.55 -10.44 -7.78
N THR A 144 -13.36 -9.98 -8.74
CA THR A 144 -14.74 -9.54 -8.48
C THR A 144 -15.60 -10.69 -7.98
N PHE A 145 -15.48 -11.87 -8.60
CA PHE A 145 -16.19 -13.07 -8.18
C PHE A 145 -15.78 -13.50 -6.77
N ALA A 146 -14.47 -13.55 -6.48
CA ALA A 146 -13.95 -13.90 -5.16
C ALA A 146 -14.43 -12.92 -4.07
N PHE A 147 -14.40 -11.61 -4.36
CA PHE A 147 -14.88 -10.57 -3.45
C PHE A 147 -16.38 -10.68 -3.18
N LYS A 148 -17.20 -10.87 -4.23
CA LYS A 148 -18.64 -11.10 -4.07
C LYS A 148 -18.92 -12.33 -3.22
N LYS A 149 -18.21 -13.43 -3.45
CA LYS A 149 -18.38 -14.65 -2.65
C LYS A 149 -18.03 -14.44 -1.18
N ALA A 150 -17.00 -13.66 -0.88
CA ALA A 150 -16.62 -13.32 0.49
C ALA A 150 -17.67 -12.42 1.18
N ASN A 151 -18.21 -11.42 0.46
CA ASN A 151 -19.22 -10.49 1.01
C ASN A 151 -20.64 -11.06 1.07
N VAL A 152 -21.01 -11.98 0.18
CA VAL A 152 -22.34 -12.66 0.21
C VAL A 152 -22.49 -13.54 1.46
N THR A 153 -21.39 -13.98 2.07
CA THR A 153 -21.42 -14.67 3.37
C THR A 153 -21.62 -13.71 4.56
N GLY A 154 -21.52 -12.38 4.36
CA GLY A 154 -21.67 -11.36 5.40
C GLY A 154 -22.91 -10.46 5.29
N MET A 155 -23.85 -10.74 4.37
CA MET A 155 -25.02 -9.89 4.09
C MET A 155 -26.36 -10.57 4.40
N GLN A 156 -26.64 -10.86 5.68
CA GLN A 156 -28.03 -10.95 6.12
C GLN A 156 -28.47 -9.85 7.10
N ASP A 157 -27.58 -9.07 7.72
CA ASP A 157 -28.01 -8.24 8.88
C ASP A 157 -27.68 -6.73 8.88
N GLN A 158 -27.46 -6.06 7.74
CA GLN A 158 -27.40 -4.58 7.76
C GLN A 158 -28.04 -3.91 6.55
N GLU A 159 -29.36 -3.73 6.58
CA GLU A 159 -29.97 -2.49 6.09
C GLU A 159 -29.67 -1.39 7.13
N ARG A 160 -28.89 -0.37 6.76
CA ARG A 160 -28.72 0.84 7.59
C ARG A 160 -29.77 1.88 7.20
N ASP A 161 -30.45 2.39 8.22
CA ASP A 161 -31.40 3.51 8.16
C ASP A 161 -30.68 4.82 7.75
N PRO A 162 -31.17 5.56 6.75
CA PRO A 162 -30.57 6.81 6.27
C PRO A 162 -30.52 7.99 7.28
N ALA A 163 -30.97 7.83 8.52
CA ALA A 163 -31.07 8.93 9.50
C ALA A 163 -29.76 9.37 10.18
N GLU A 164 -28.64 8.64 10.09
CA GLU A 164 -27.41 8.99 10.83
C GLU A 164 -26.46 9.99 10.15
N VAL A 165 -26.79 10.51 8.97
CA VAL A 165 -25.98 11.52 8.26
C VAL A 165 -26.39 12.93 8.72
N GLY A 166 -26.17 13.26 9.99
CA GLY A 166 -26.65 14.53 10.56
C GLY A 166 -26.02 15.00 11.86
N GLY A 167 -24.75 14.66 12.15
CA GLY A 167 -24.06 15.07 13.38
C GLY A 167 -23.14 16.29 13.21
N ALA A 168 -23.67 17.52 13.26
CA ALA A 168 -22.85 18.72 13.34
C ALA A 168 -22.10 18.81 14.69
N ARG A 169 -20.76 18.86 14.66
CA ARG A 169 -19.93 19.14 15.84
C ARG A 169 -20.21 20.55 16.37
N LYS A 170 -20.72 20.68 17.60
CA LYS A 170 -20.75 21.95 18.33
C LYS A 170 -19.33 22.27 18.86
N SER A 171 -18.88 23.50 18.63
CA SER A 171 -17.63 24.07 19.15
C SER A 171 -17.74 24.41 20.65
N PRO A 172 -16.64 24.41 21.43
CA PRO A 172 -16.67 24.74 22.86
C PRO A 172 -16.80 26.26 23.07
N GLN A 173 -17.73 26.67 23.92
CA GLN A 173 -17.93 28.07 24.33
C GLN A 173 -16.79 28.55 25.24
N SER A 174 -16.34 29.78 24.98
CA SER A 174 -15.40 30.57 25.77
C SER A 174 -16.03 31.00 27.10
N THR A 175 -15.44 30.61 28.23
CA THR A 175 -15.74 31.19 29.54
C THR A 175 -15.00 32.51 29.69
N GLU A 176 -15.74 33.61 29.56
CA GLU A 176 -15.29 34.97 29.89
C GLU A 176 -15.30 35.17 31.41
N ASN A 177 -14.14 35.63 31.89
CA ASN A 177 -13.82 35.90 33.28
C ASN A 177 -14.30 37.33 33.61
N ARG A 178 -15.27 37.48 34.53
CA ARG A 178 -15.73 38.81 34.99
C ARG A 178 -15.38 38.98 36.46
N ALA A 179 -14.34 39.79 36.69
CA ALA A 179 -13.92 40.26 38.00
C ALA A 179 -15.02 41.10 38.68
N ARG A 180 -15.28 40.78 39.95
CA ARG A 180 -15.53 41.72 41.04
C ARG A 180 -14.95 41.13 42.32
#